data_AF-A0A538PJ53-F1
#
_entry.id   AF-A0A538PJ53-F1
#
_cell.length_a   1.000
_cell.length_b   1.000
_cell.length_c   1.000
_cell.angle_alpha   90.00
_cell.angle_beta   90.00
_cell.angle_gamma   90.00
#
_symmetry.space_group_name_H-M   'P 1'
#
loop_
_entity.id
_entity.type
_entity.pdbx_description
1 polymer ?
#
loop_
_entity_poly.entity_id
_entity_poly.type
_entity_poly.pdbx_seq_one_letter_code
_entity_poly.pdbx_strand_id
1 'polypeptide(L)'
;MQSAVRWSVEDPTTYTGEDESGSFPERPRPDHVLGTPLYMAPELWLGETATRRSDLYSLGILLYELLVGKPPHHGVPIALLGGVVGRRDIPRIRDVAPGVDPALAAIVDRLVERDAGARFTSADALVVALEECAAPTPTASVPDGNPYRGLAAFESAHASLFFGRRGEIR
;
A
#
# COMPACT_ATOMS: atom_id res chain seq x y z
N MET A 1 0.70 32.43 -31.28
CA MET A 1 0.28 33.78 -30.81
C MET A 1 -0.41 33.57 -29.47
N GLN A 2 0.19 34.06 -28.39
CA GLN A 2 -0.16 33.74 -27.01
C GLN A 2 -1.39 34.53 -26.57
N SER A 3 -2.37 33.87 -25.94
CA SER A 3 -3.41 34.54 -25.15
C SER A 3 -3.18 34.22 -23.69
N ALA A 4 -2.53 35.15 -23.00
CA ALA A 4 -2.36 35.16 -21.55
C ALA A 4 -3.63 35.75 -20.91
N VAL A 5 -4.30 34.97 -20.07
CA VAL A 5 -5.39 35.47 -19.21
C VAL A 5 -4.74 36.08 -17.96
N ARG A 6 -4.91 37.39 -17.85
CA ARG A 6 -4.43 38.25 -16.77
C ARG A 6 -5.30 38.02 -15.53
N TRP A 7 -4.75 37.40 -14.49
CA TRP A 7 -5.40 37.34 -13.17
C TRP A 7 -5.04 38.61 -12.40
N SER A 8 -6.06 39.38 -12.03
CA SER A 8 -5.94 40.56 -11.17
C SER A 8 -5.93 40.10 -9.72
N VAL A 9 -4.87 40.43 -8.98
CA VAL A 9 -4.81 40.28 -7.53
C VAL A 9 -5.32 41.59 -6.94
N GLU A 10 -6.45 41.54 -6.24
CA GLU A 10 -6.86 42.60 -5.33
C GLU A 10 -6.57 42.14 -3.90
N ASP A 11 -5.78 42.95 -3.20
CA ASP A 11 -5.36 42.78 -1.80
C ASP A 11 -6.39 43.37 -0.81
N PRO A 12 -6.27 43.09 0.50
CA PRO A 12 -7.40 42.70 1.35
C PRO A 12 -8.00 43.85 2.15
N THR A 13 -9.30 43.76 2.45
CA THR A 13 -9.92 44.52 3.54
C THR A 13 -10.71 43.60 4.46
N THR A 14 -10.12 43.40 5.64
CA THR A 14 -10.74 43.32 6.97
C THR A 14 -12.17 42.78 7.05
N TYR A 15 -12.31 41.55 7.55
CA TYR A 15 -13.51 41.11 8.25
C TYR A 15 -13.13 40.76 9.69
N THR A 16 -13.51 41.66 10.60
CA THR A 16 -13.58 41.44 12.05
C THR A 16 -14.85 40.66 12.36
N GLY A 17 -14.69 39.50 12.99
CA GLY A 17 -15.79 38.69 13.52
C GLY A 17 -15.21 37.54 14.33
N GLU A 18 -15.11 37.76 15.63
CA GLU A 18 -14.70 36.78 16.64
C GLU A 18 -15.80 35.72 16.84
N ASP A 19 -15.31 34.53 17.22
CA ASP A 19 -15.96 33.42 17.92
C ASP A 19 -17.03 32.59 17.19
N GLU A 20 -16.64 31.38 16.74
CA GLU A 20 -16.98 30.15 17.47
C GLU A 20 -16.07 28.98 17.04
N SER A 21 -15.61 28.25 18.05
CA SER A 21 -14.65 27.17 18.05
C SER A 21 -15.13 25.93 17.28
N GLY A 22 -14.70 25.80 16.03
CA GLY A 22 -14.65 24.54 15.30
C GLY A 22 -13.19 24.18 15.04
N SER A 23 -12.60 23.33 15.88
CA SER A 23 -11.26 22.76 15.62
C SER A 23 -11.34 21.90 14.36
N PHE A 24 -11.01 22.47 13.22
CA PHE A 24 -10.67 21.68 12.04
C PHE A 24 -9.31 21.04 12.32
N PRO A 25 -9.14 19.72 12.18
CA PRO A 25 -7.85 19.10 12.42
C PRO A 25 -6.79 19.79 11.56
N GLU A 26 -5.75 20.31 12.22
CA GLU A 26 -4.64 21.03 11.58
C GLU A 26 -4.07 20.12 10.49
N ARG A 27 -4.10 20.60 9.24
CA ARG A 27 -3.55 19.87 8.10
C ARG A 27 -2.08 19.59 8.41
N PRO A 28 -1.62 18.32 8.35
CA PRO A 28 -0.25 17.99 8.72
C PRO A 28 0.70 18.87 7.90
N ARG A 29 1.61 19.55 8.60
CA ARG A 29 2.58 20.43 7.97
C ARG A 29 3.50 19.60 7.06
N PRO A 30 3.93 20.13 5.89
CA PRO A 30 4.65 19.37 4.87
C PRO A 30 6.02 18.81 5.32
N ASP A 31 6.49 19.21 6.50
CA ASP A 31 7.70 18.74 7.18
C ASP A 31 7.51 17.43 8.00
N HIS A 32 6.28 16.94 8.16
CA HIS A 32 5.97 15.72 8.93
C HIS A 32 5.21 14.65 8.14
N VAL A 33 5.35 14.59 6.81
CA VAL A 33 4.87 13.42 6.06
C VAL A 33 5.80 12.24 6.35
N LEU A 34 5.61 11.60 7.51
CA LEU A 34 6.29 10.37 7.89
C LEU A 34 5.76 9.23 7.03
N GLY A 35 6.51 8.87 5.99
CA GLY A 35 6.24 7.72 5.12
C GLY A 35 6.37 8.07 3.63
N THR A 36 6.27 7.04 2.78
CA THR A 36 6.19 7.23 1.33
C THR A 36 4.73 7.55 0.99
N PRO A 37 4.37 8.81 0.63
CA PRO A 37 2.98 9.29 0.65
C PRO A 37 2.00 8.42 -0.14
N LEU A 38 2.46 7.84 -1.25
CA LEU A 38 1.65 6.97 -2.13
C LEU A 38 1.16 5.67 -1.47
N TYR A 39 1.78 5.23 -0.37
CA TYR A 39 1.47 3.98 0.33
C TYR A 39 0.78 4.25 1.69
N MET A 40 0.63 5.52 2.07
CA MET A 40 0.11 5.91 3.38
C MET A 40 -1.38 5.63 3.51
N ALA A 41 -1.77 4.97 4.60
CA ALA A 41 -3.15 4.60 4.88
C ALA A 41 -4.07 5.82 5.08
N PRO A 42 -5.36 5.74 4.71
CA PRO A 42 -6.33 6.84 4.82
C PRO A 42 -6.38 7.49 6.21
N GLU A 43 -6.34 6.69 7.27
CA GLU A 43 -6.39 7.14 8.66
C GLU A 43 -5.18 8.02 9.05
N LEU A 44 -4.00 7.76 8.47
CA LEU A 44 -2.79 8.54 8.76
C LEU A 44 -2.88 9.96 8.19
N TRP A 45 -3.61 10.13 7.09
CA TRP A 45 -3.90 11.45 6.53
C TRP A 45 -4.85 12.28 7.40
N LEU A 46 -5.60 11.63 8.30
CA LEU A 46 -6.47 12.26 9.29
C LEU A 46 -5.74 12.59 10.60
N GLY A 47 -4.45 12.25 10.70
CA GLY A 47 -3.65 12.44 11.91
C GLY A 47 -3.86 11.34 12.96
N GLU A 48 -4.50 10.23 12.60
CA GLU A 48 -4.60 9.07 13.50
C GLU A 48 -3.25 8.37 13.66
N THR A 49 -3.08 7.65 14.77
CA THR A 49 -1.85 6.90 15.04
C THR A 49 -1.77 5.67 14.16
N ALA A 50 -0.58 5.40 13.60
CA ALA A 50 -0.32 4.18 12.84
C ALA A 50 -0.60 2.92 13.67
N THR A 51 -1.30 1.97 13.05
CA THR A 51 -1.60 0.67 13.64
C THR A 51 -1.15 -0.46 12.73
N ARG A 52 -1.24 -1.71 13.21
CA ARG A 52 -1.01 -2.91 12.38
C ARG A 52 -1.84 -2.92 11.09
N ARG A 53 -3.04 -2.31 11.09
CA ARG A 53 -3.90 -2.23 9.91
C ARG A 53 -3.45 -1.17 8.91
N SER A 54 -2.72 -0.16 9.37
CA SER A 54 -2.09 0.85 8.52
C SER A 54 -0.89 0.26 7.77
N ASP A 55 -0.11 -0.62 8.43
CA ASP A 55 0.95 -1.38 7.77
C ASP A 55 0.39 -2.36 6.72
N LEU A 56 -0.72 -3.05 7.04
CA LEU A 56 -1.41 -3.94 6.10
C LEU A 56 -1.90 -3.20 4.86
N TYR A 57 -2.41 -1.98 5.02
CA TYR A 57 -2.80 -1.14 3.88
C TYR A 57 -1.59 -0.79 3.02
N SER A 58 -0.49 -0.36 3.64
CA SER A 58 0.75 0.00 2.93
C SER A 58 1.30 -1.19 2.13
N LEU A 59 1.28 -2.38 2.72
CA LEU A 59 1.61 -3.64 2.04
C LEU A 59 0.62 -3.93 0.89
N GLY A 60 -0.67 -3.70 1.10
CA GLY A 60 -1.69 -3.83 0.06
C GLY A 60 -1.41 -2.95 -1.16
N ILE A 61 -1.02 -1.69 -0.94
CA ILE A 61 -0.65 -0.78 -2.04
C ILE A 61 0.59 -1.27 -2.79
N LEU A 62 1.60 -1.78 -2.08
CA LEU A 62 2.78 -2.37 -2.70
C LEU A 62 2.41 -3.61 -3.55
N LEU A 63 1.59 -4.52 -3.03
CA LEU A 63 1.13 -5.69 -3.77
C LEU A 63 0.29 -5.29 -4.99
N TYR A 64 -0.58 -4.29 -4.84
CA TYR A 64 -1.32 -3.72 -5.96
C TYR A 64 -0.38 -3.21 -7.05
N GLU A 65 0.64 -2.43 -6.68
CA GLU A 65 1.63 -1.94 -7.62
C GLU A 65 2.40 -3.06 -8.32
N LEU A 66 2.76 -4.12 -7.61
CA LEU A 66 3.42 -5.29 -8.21
C LEU A 66 2.53 -6.01 -9.23
N LEU A 67 1.22 -6.07 -8.98
CA LEU A 67 0.27 -6.73 -9.87
C LEU A 67 -0.16 -5.87 -11.06
N VAL A 68 -0.29 -4.55 -10.87
CA VAL A 68 -0.81 -3.59 -11.85
C VAL A 68 0.31 -2.82 -12.56
N GLY A 69 1.53 -2.86 -12.03
CA GLY A 69 2.73 -2.16 -12.51
C GLY A 69 2.85 -0.71 -12.04
N LYS A 70 1.86 -0.19 -11.31
CA LYS A 70 1.85 1.19 -10.78
C LYS A 70 0.90 1.30 -9.57
N PRO A 71 1.13 2.23 -8.64
CA PRO A 71 0.25 2.43 -7.49
C PRO A 71 -1.09 3.06 -7.91
N PRO A 72 -2.18 2.86 -7.14
CA PRO A 72 -3.53 3.32 -7.51
C PRO A 72 -3.65 4.84 -7.72
N HIS A 73 -2.89 5.62 -6.96
CA HIS A 73 -2.91 7.09 -6.99
C HIS A 73 -1.69 7.69 -7.69
N HIS A 74 -1.07 6.93 -8.59
CA HIS A 74 0.04 7.41 -9.39
C HIS A 74 -0.35 8.70 -10.15
N GLY A 75 0.51 9.72 -10.10
CA GLY A 75 0.29 11.02 -10.76
C GLY A 75 -0.58 12.01 -10.00
N VAL A 76 -1.14 11.63 -8.84
CA VAL A 76 -1.85 12.58 -7.96
C VAL A 76 -0.82 13.44 -7.20
N PRO A 77 -0.92 14.77 -7.23
CA PRO A 77 -0.05 15.64 -6.43
C PRO A 77 -0.16 15.33 -4.94
N ILE A 78 0.96 15.31 -4.22
CA ILE A 78 1.02 14.98 -2.78
C ILE A 78 0.03 15.83 -1.97
N ALA A 79 -0.10 17.12 -2.28
CA ALA A 79 -1.01 18.04 -1.59
C ALA A 79 -2.50 17.66 -1.67
N LEU A 80 -2.88 16.85 -2.68
CA LEU A 80 -4.25 16.37 -2.90
C LEU A 80 -4.45 14.92 -2.43
N LEU A 81 -3.36 14.21 -2.13
CA LEU A 81 -3.38 12.76 -1.94
C LEU A 81 -4.27 12.33 -0.77
N GLY A 82 -4.15 12.96 0.40
CA GLY A 82 -5.03 12.65 1.54
C GLY A 82 -6.52 12.85 1.25
N GLY A 83 -6.88 13.87 0.46
CA GLY A 83 -8.27 14.09 0.05
C GLY A 83 -8.78 13.05 -0.94
N VAL A 84 -7.92 12.58 -1.85
CA VAL A 84 -8.25 11.53 -2.84
C VAL A 84 -8.38 10.17 -2.14
N VAL A 85 -7.40 9.78 -1.34
CA VAL A 85 -7.36 8.51 -0.59
C VAL A 85 -8.58 8.39 0.33
N GLY A 86 -9.01 9.49 0.96
CA GLY A 86 -10.17 9.49 1.85
C GLY A 86 -11.53 9.42 1.15
N ARG A 87 -11.62 9.68 -0.17
CA ARG A 87 -12.91 9.83 -0.89
C ARG A 87 -13.11 8.88 -2.05
N ARG A 88 -12.04 8.37 -2.64
CA ARG A 88 -12.07 7.55 -3.85
C ARG A 88 -11.58 6.15 -3.53
N ASP A 89 -12.42 5.17 -3.84
CA ASP A 89 -12.04 3.76 -3.74
C ASP A 89 -10.98 3.42 -4.79
N ILE A 90 -10.09 2.51 -4.41
CA ILE A 90 -9.10 1.93 -5.33
C ILE A 90 -9.81 1.01 -6.31
N PRO A 91 -9.54 1.09 -7.64
CA PRO A 91 -10.12 0.17 -8.60
C PRO A 91 -9.80 -1.27 -8.25
N ARG A 92 -10.78 -2.18 -8.36
CA ARG A 92 -10.56 -3.61 -8.08
C ARG A 92 -9.49 -4.15 -9.04
N ILE A 93 -8.61 -5.02 -8.53
CA ILE A 93 -7.48 -5.53 -9.32
C ILE A 93 -7.93 -6.21 -10.60
N ARG A 94 -9.02 -6.98 -10.55
CA ARG A 94 -9.51 -7.71 -11.73
C ARG A 94 -10.06 -6.80 -12.84
N ASP A 95 -10.42 -5.56 -12.51
CA ASP A 95 -10.87 -4.58 -13.51
C ASP A 95 -9.69 -4.01 -14.30
N VAL A 96 -8.51 -3.90 -13.67
CA VAL A 96 -7.31 -3.28 -14.27
C VAL A 96 -6.26 -4.30 -14.73
N ALA A 97 -6.24 -5.48 -14.12
CA ALA A 97 -5.34 -6.59 -14.42
C ALA A 97 -6.13 -7.92 -14.43
N PRO A 98 -6.93 -8.19 -15.47
CA PRO A 98 -7.84 -9.34 -15.51
C PRO A 98 -7.15 -10.72 -15.47
N GLY A 99 -5.85 -10.77 -15.78
CA GLY A 99 -5.03 -11.99 -15.76
C GLY A 99 -4.53 -12.40 -14.37
N VAL A 100 -4.75 -11.59 -13.33
CA VAL A 100 -4.39 -11.94 -11.96
C VAL A 100 -5.37 -12.99 -11.42
N ASP A 101 -4.83 -13.93 -10.64
CA ASP A 101 -5.65 -14.95 -9.97
C ASP A 101 -6.78 -14.30 -9.12
N PRO A 102 -8.03 -14.77 -9.21
CA PRO A 102 -9.14 -14.15 -8.52
C PRO A 102 -9.02 -14.14 -6.99
N ALA A 103 -8.42 -15.17 -6.39
CA ALA A 103 -8.25 -15.26 -4.95
C ALA A 103 -7.19 -14.26 -4.47
N LEU A 104 -6.07 -14.16 -5.21
CA LEU A 104 -5.03 -13.17 -4.90
C LEU A 104 -5.55 -11.74 -5.04
N ALA A 105 -6.30 -11.47 -6.12
CA ALA A 105 -6.92 -10.17 -6.34
C ALA A 105 -7.85 -9.79 -5.17
N ALA A 106 -8.69 -10.72 -4.69
CA ALA A 106 -9.59 -10.47 -3.57
C ALA A 106 -8.84 -10.17 -2.25
N ILE A 107 -7.71 -10.83 -2.01
CA ILE A 107 -6.86 -10.57 -0.83
C ILE A 107 -6.32 -9.15 -0.86
N VAL A 108 -5.73 -8.74 -1.98
CA VAL A 108 -5.13 -7.40 -2.10
C VAL A 108 -6.20 -6.32 -2.11
N ASP A 109 -7.33 -6.55 -2.80
CA ASP A 109 -8.49 -5.66 -2.79
C ASP A 109 -9.01 -5.43 -1.35
N ARG A 110 -8.97 -6.45 -0.49
CA ARG A 110 -9.33 -6.32 0.94
C ARG A 110 -8.29 -5.55 1.76
N LEU A 111 -7.00 -5.72 1.48
CA LEU A 111 -5.94 -4.99 2.19
C LEU A 111 -6.03 -3.48 1.99
N VAL A 112 -6.47 -3.05 0.80
CA VAL A 112 -6.54 -1.63 0.41
C VAL A 112 -7.91 -1.00 0.67
N GLU A 113 -8.80 -1.69 1.38
CA GLU A 113 -10.09 -1.10 1.79
C GLU A 113 -9.86 0.17 2.63
N ARG A 114 -10.66 1.21 2.37
CA ARG A 114 -10.48 2.50 3.04
C ARG A 114 -10.75 2.38 4.54
N ASP A 115 -11.82 1.67 4.91
CA ASP A 115 -12.12 1.36 6.31
C ASP A 115 -11.12 0.32 6.84
N ALA A 116 -10.34 0.70 7.85
CA ALA A 116 -9.41 -0.21 8.52
C ALA A 116 -10.12 -1.42 9.13
N GLY A 117 -11.39 -1.30 9.54
CA GLY A 117 -12.20 -2.40 10.06
C GLY A 117 -12.54 -3.49 9.03
N ALA A 118 -12.60 -3.13 7.74
CA ALA A 118 -12.87 -4.07 6.64
C ALA A 118 -11.63 -4.87 6.21
N ARG A 119 -10.43 -4.40 6.57
CA ARG A 119 -9.14 -5.05 6.27
C ARG A 119 -8.96 -6.33 7.10
N PHE A 120 -7.82 -6.99 6.92
CA PHE A 120 -7.43 -8.09 7.80
C PHE A 120 -7.18 -7.59 9.23
N THR A 121 -7.57 -8.40 10.22
CA THR A 121 -7.38 -8.07 11.63
C THR A 121 -5.91 -8.15 12.07
N SER A 122 -5.11 -9.01 11.43
CA SER A 122 -3.68 -9.19 11.72
C SER A 122 -2.92 -9.66 10.49
N ALA A 123 -1.58 -9.61 10.58
CA ALA A 123 -0.68 -10.20 9.60
C ALA A 123 -0.86 -11.72 9.51
N ASP A 124 -1.11 -12.41 10.64
CA ASP A 124 -1.36 -13.86 10.64
C ASP A 124 -2.60 -14.22 9.81
N ALA A 125 -3.67 -13.43 9.92
CA ALA A 125 -4.87 -13.64 9.12
C ALA A 125 -4.62 -13.43 7.62
N LEU A 126 -3.71 -12.52 7.27
CA LEU A 126 -3.27 -12.34 5.88
C LEU A 126 -2.43 -13.54 5.41
N VAL A 127 -1.51 -14.04 6.24
CA VAL A 127 -0.68 -15.20 5.91
C VAL A 127 -1.55 -16.42 5.59
N VAL A 128 -2.53 -16.73 6.45
CA VAL A 128 -3.47 -17.84 6.21
C VAL A 128 -4.17 -17.68 4.86
N ALA A 129 -4.69 -16.49 4.55
CA ALA A 129 -5.36 -16.25 3.27
C ALA A 129 -4.42 -16.41 2.06
N LEU A 130 -3.15 -15.98 2.18
CA LEU A 130 -2.15 -16.14 1.12
C LEU A 130 -1.74 -17.60 0.93
N GLU A 131 -1.61 -18.36 2.02
CA GLU A 131 -1.31 -19.80 1.96
C GLU A 131 -2.44 -20.60 1.32
N GLU A 132 -3.70 -20.26 1.62
CA GLU A 132 -4.86 -20.87 0.97
C GLU A 132 -4.96 -20.50 -0.52
N CYS A 133 -4.52 -19.29 -0.88
CA CYS A 133 -4.47 -18.82 -2.27
C CYS A 133 -3.33 -19.47 -3.06
N ALA A 134 -2.21 -19.80 -2.41
CA ALA A 134 -1.10 -20.45 -3.06
C ALA A 134 -1.53 -21.87 -3.46
N ALA A 135 -1.55 -22.16 -4.77
CA ALA A 135 -1.56 -23.54 -5.22
C ALA A 135 -0.41 -24.28 -4.52
N PRO A 136 -0.54 -25.58 -4.20
CA PRO A 136 0.55 -26.35 -3.63
C PRO A 136 1.75 -26.17 -4.55
N THR A 137 2.70 -25.36 -4.09
CA THR A 137 3.95 -25.17 -4.81
C THR A 137 4.54 -26.57 -4.84
N PRO A 138 4.79 -27.19 -6.01
CA PRO A 138 5.46 -28.46 -6.04
C PRO A 138 6.74 -28.25 -5.24
N THR A 139 6.84 -28.90 -4.08
CA THR A 139 8.03 -28.85 -3.24
C THR A 139 9.16 -29.17 -4.17
N ALA A 140 9.99 -28.18 -4.51
CA ALA A 140 11.08 -28.37 -5.44
C ALA A 140 11.86 -29.56 -4.88
N SER A 141 11.86 -30.68 -5.61
CA SER A 141 12.53 -31.88 -5.14
C SER A 141 13.97 -31.49 -4.92
N VAL A 142 14.48 -31.70 -3.70
CA VAL A 142 15.91 -31.52 -3.44
C VAL A 142 16.64 -32.32 -4.52
N PRO A 143 17.50 -31.68 -5.33
CA PRO A 143 18.22 -32.39 -6.38
C PRO A 143 18.94 -33.59 -5.79
N ASP A 144 18.89 -34.74 -6.46
CA ASP A 144 19.66 -35.91 -6.03
C ASP A 144 21.15 -35.54 -5.99
N GLY A 145 21.78 -35.71 -4.82
CA GLY A 145 23.18 -35.37 -4.58
C GLY A 145 23.42 -34.45 -3.38
N ASN A 146 24.64 -33.94 -3.27
CA ASN A 146 25.03 -33.04 -2.18
C ASN A 146 24.39 -31.65 -2.39
N PRO A 147 23.52 -31.16 -1.48
CA PRO A 147 22.90 -29.85 -1.62
C PRO A 147 23.89 -28.69 -1.41
N TYR A 148 25.07 -28.96 -0.87
CA TYR A 148 26.09 -27.94 -0.65
C TYR A 148 26.98 -27.77 -1.88
N ARG A 149 26.92 -26.59 -2.51
CA ARG A 149 27.75 -26.20 -3.67
C ARG A 149 29.22 -25.89 -3.33
N GLY A 150 29.67 -26.17 -2.11
CA GLY A 150 31.03 -25.83 -1.65
C GLY A 150 31.24 -24.30 -1.66
N LEU A 151 32.30 -23.84 -2.33
CA LEU A 151 32.67 -22.42 -2.45
C LEU A 151 32.06 -21.72 -3.69
N ALA A 152 31.22 -22.41 -4.48
CA ALA A 152 30.59 -21.80 -5.64
C ALA A 152 29.46 -20.83 -5.22
N ALA A 153 29.26 -19.78 -6.02
CA ALA A 153 28.23 -18.78 -5.76
C ALA A 153 26.81 -19.36 -5.87
N PHE A 154 25.91 -18.83 -5.04
CA PHE A 154 24.47 -19.08 -5.16
C PHE A 154 23.88 -18.16 -6.23
N GLU A 155 22.93 -18.71 -7.00
CA GLU A 155 22.21 -18.02 -8.07
C GLU A 155 20.72 -18.29 -7.87
N SER A 156 19.84 -17.55 -8.55
CA SER A 156 18.38 -17.70 -8.43
C SER A 156 17.89 -19.12 -8.73
N ALA A 157 18.56 -19.83 -9.64
CA ALA A 157 18.28 -21.23 -9.96
C ALA A 157 18.51 -22.20 -8.78
N HIS A 158 19.21 -21.77 -7.72
CA HIS A 158 19.56 -22.59 -6.55
C HIS A 158 18.62 -22.37 -5.35
N ALA A 159 17.52 -21.63 -5.52
CA ALA A 159 16.58 -21.34 -4.44
C ALA A 159 16.03 -22.60 -3.74
N SER A 160 15.91 -23.72 -4.46
CA SER A 160 15.46 -25.01 -3.93
C SER A 160 16.41 -25.65 -2.91
N LEU A 161 17.68 -25.25 -2.88
CA LEU A 161 18.67 -25.73 -1.90
C LEU A 161 18.56 -25.02 -0.54
N PHE A 162 17.71 -23.99 -0.44
CA PHE A 162 17.47 -23.25 0.80
C PHE A 162 16.28 -23.86 1.56
N PHE A 163 16.53 -24.90 2.34
CA PHE A 163 15.54 -25.53 3.23
C PHE A 163 15.94 -25.32 4.70
N GLY A 164 14.96 -25.31 5.62
CA GLY A 164 15.22 -25.34 7.08
C GLY A 164 14.92 -24.08 7.89
N ARG A 165 14.59 -22.93 7.29
CA ARG A 165 14.26 -21.71 8.08
C ARG A 165 12.85 -21.66 8.66
N ARG A 166 12.01 -22.69 8.44
CA ARG A 166 10.66 -22.77 8.99
C ARG A 166 10.62 -23.19 10.47
N GLY A 167 11.70 -23.77 11.00
CA GLY A 167 11.77 -24.25 12.39
C GLY A 167 12.37 -23.25 13.39
N GLU A 168 12.91 -22.11 12.93
CA GLU A 168 13.58 -21.11 13.78
C GLU A 168 12.67 -19.94 14.18
N ILE A 169 11.42 -19.92 13.69
CA ILE A 169 10.41 -18.95 14.12
C ILE A 169 9.67 -19.58 15.30
N ARG A 170 10.08 -19.23 16.51
CA ARG A 170 9.35 -19.50 17.75
C ARG A 170 9.06 -18.20 18.49
#